data_AF-X1BEX7-F1
#
_entry.id   AF-X1BEX7-F1
#
_cell.length_a   1.000
_cell.length_b   1.000
_cell.length_c   1.000
_cell.angle_alpha   90.00
_cell.angle_beta   90.00
_cell.angle_gamma   90.00
#
_symmetry.space_group_name_H-M   'P 1'
#
loop_
_entity.id
_entity.type
_entity.pdbx_description
1 polymer ?
#
loop_
_entity_poly.entity_id
_entity_poly.type
_entity_poly.pdbx_seq_one_letter_code
_entity_poly.pdbx_strand_id
1 'polypeptide(L)'
;DEWLHAQRVKDPSRVMKAQMLEPIKVVEIITPVDITNPKPAIYVYDMGQNIAGWCRLTVEGPRNTEVVLKFAEILYQDGTVNQENLRTAKATDTYILKGEAKEVYEPRFTYHGFRYVQVTGFPGRPTLKNLEGRVVRSAVEPVGKFTCSNDLLNKIHKNIVWTESNNLHSVPTDCPQRNERMGWLNDVTVRAEEAIYNFNMVRLYTKWLKDIRDAQDKKTGAIADTAPFRWGSRPGDPVDCYLFIVWHLYQYYEDRRILEEHYQGIKHWVDFLGTQAKDYIIPYTLYGDWC
;
A
#
# COMPACT_ATOMS: atom_id res chain seq x y z
N ASP A 1 -14.95 -13.84 33.67
CA ASP A 1 -13.48 -13.76 33.76
C ASP A 1 -12.78 -15.10 33.62
N GLU A 2 -13.15 -15.92 32.62
CA GLU A 2 -12.44 -17.17 32.34
C GLU A 2 -11.85 -17.09 30.94
N TRP A 3 -10.53 -16.96 30.87
CA TRP A 3 -9.79 -17.02 29.60
C TRP A 3 -9.72 -18.48 29.15
N LEU A 4 -9.97 -18.72 27.87
CA LEU A 4 -9.80 -20.05 27.28
C LEU A 4 -8.32 -20.40 27.13
N HIS A 5 -8.00 -21.69 27.22
CA HIS A 5 -6.64 -22.17 26.93
C HIS A 5 -6.34 -22.09 25.44
N ALA A 6 -5.12 -21.65 25.11
CA ALA A 6 -4.62 -21.65 23.74
C ALA A 6 -4.44 -23.08 23.21
N GLN A 7 -4.67 -23.27 21.91
CA GLN A 7 -4.51 -24.56 21.22
C GLN A 7 -3.28 -24.55 20.32
N ARG A 8 -2.68 -25.73 20.12
CA ARG A 8 -1.63 -25.91 19.12
C ARG A 8 -2.24 -25.86 17.72
N VAL A 9 -1.67 -25.04 16.85
CA VAL A 9 -2.06 -24.94 15.44
C VAL A 9 -1.01 -25.56 14.54
N LYS A 10 -1.41 -25.98 13.33
CA LYS A 10 -0.47 -26.47 12.32
C LYS A 10 0.41 -25.30 11.87
N ASP A 11 1.71 -25.57 11.78
CA ASP A 11 2.69 -24.61 11.26
C ASP A 11 2.32 -24.19 9.82
N PRO A 12 2.11 -22.89 9.55
CA PRO A 12 1.80 -22.40 8.21
C PRO A 12 2.98 -22.53 7.24
N SER A 13 4.22 -22.62 7.73
CA SER A 13 5.42 -22.72 6.89
C SER A 13 6.59 -23.39 7.60
N ARG A 14 7.30 -24.31 6.95
CA ARG A 14 8.46 -25.00 7.55
C ARG A 14 9.71 -24.13 7.76
N VAL A 15 9.69 -22.86 7.35
CA VAL A 15 10.88 -21.99 7.36
C VAL A 15 10.55 -20.62 7.92
N MET A 16 10.97 -20.36 9.16
CA MET A 16 10.98 -19.01 9.72
C MET A 16 12.23 -18.27 9.27
N LYS A 17 12.08 -17.01 8.86
CA LYS A 17 13.19 -16.11 8.51
C LYS A 17 13.05 -14.81 9.28
N ALA A 18 14.19 -14.21 9.63
CA ALA A 18 14.21 -12.85 10.16
C ALA A 18 13.68 -11.86 9.11
N GLN A 19 12.95 -10.84 9.55
CA GLN A 19 12.46 -9.79 8.65
C GLN A 19 13.65 -9.01 8.04
N MET A 20 13.69 -8.94 6.71
CA MET A 20 14.80 -8.34 5.95
C MET A 20 14.50 -6.92 5.44
N LEU A 21 13.35 -6.35 5.80
CA LEU A 21 12.94 -5.00 5.42
C LEU A 21 12.58 -4.14 6.63
N GLU A 22 12.45 -2.83 6.41
CA GLU A 22 11.94 -1.89 7.39
C GLU A 22 10.51 -2.30 7.83
N PRO A 23 10.22 -2.27 9.14
CA PRO A 23 8.87 -2.55 9.63
C PRO A 23 7.89 -1.48 9.17
N ILE A 24 6.61 -1.86 9.09
CA ILE A 24 5.52 -0.90 8.90
C ILE A 24 5.35 -0.10 10.20
N LYS A 25 5.37 1.23 10.08
CA LYS A 25 5.22 2.18 11.20
C LYS A 25 4.31 3.33 10.80
N VAL A 26 3.80 4.04 11.80
CA VAL A 26 3.33 5.42 11.60
C VAL A 26 4.57 6.27 11.32
N VAL A 27 4.69 6.79 10.10
CA VAL A 27 5.85 7.59 9.67
C VAL A 27 5.57 9.09 9.73
N GLU A 28 4.30 9.50 9.69
CA GLU A 28 3.89 10.90 9.75
C GLU A 28 2.49 11.03 10.36
N ILE A 29 2.23 12.18 10.99
CA ILE A 29 0.94 12.55 11.57
C ILE A 29 0.39 13.74 10.78
N ILE A 30 -0.80 13.58 10.21
CA ILE A 30 -1.51 14.63 9.48
C ILE A 30 -2.61 15.21 10.35
N THR A 31 -2.62 16.54 10.49
CA THR A 31 -3.75 17.26 11.06
C THR A 31 -4.71 17.62 9.92
N PRO A 32 -6.02 17.33 10.02
CA PRO A 32 -6.98 17.72 9.00
C PRO A 32 -6.97 19.24 8.80
N VAL A 33 -7.09 19.67 7.54
CA VAL A 33 -7.06 21.07 7.15
C VAL A 33 -8.44 21.72 7.18
N ASP A 34 -9.50 20.93 7.06
CA ASP A 34 -10.88 21.41 7.08
C ASP A 34 -11.85 20.35 7.63
N ILE A 35 -13.01 20.81 8.11
CA ILE A 35 -14.15 19.99 8.50
C ILE A 35 -15.45 20.64 8.04
N THR A 36 -16.19 19.92 7.20
CA THR A 36 -17.50 20.34 6.71
C THR A 36 -18.62 19.55 7.39
N ASN A 37 -19.85 20.01 7.24
CA ASN A 37 -21.06 19.36 7.76
C ASN A 37 -22.13 19.31 6.66
N PRO A 38 -21.92 18.51 5.58
CA PRO A 38 -22.77 18.52 4.40
C PRO A 38 -24.23 18.12 4.67
N LYS A 39 -24.49 17.33 5.71
CA LYS A 39 -25.83 16.89 6.12
C LYS A 39 -25.92 16.88 7.65
N PRO A 40 -27.13 17.00 8.26
CA PRO A 40 -27.27 16.98 9.71
C PRO A 40 -26.54 15.80 10.37
N ALA A 41 -25.63 16.11 11.29
CA ALA A 41 -24.79 15.16 12.03
C ALA A 41 -23.85 14.27 11.17
N ILE A 42 -23.55 14.68 9.94
CA ILE A 42 -22.55 14.06 9.07
C ILE A 42 -21.41 15.05 8.88
N TYR A 43 -20.27 14.76 9.48
CA TYR A 43 -19.08 15.61 9.38
C TYR A 43 -18.07 14.99 8.42
N VAL A 44 -17.46 15.79 7.56
CA VAL A 44 -16.44 15.31 6.60
C VAL A 44 -15.16 16.09 6.82
N TYR A 45 -14.11 15.39 7.23
CA TYR A 45 -12.76 15.94 7.38
C TYR A 45 -12.01 15.85 6.06
N ASP A 46 -11.28 16.91 5.72
CA ASP A 46 -10.27 16.91 4.65
C ASP A 46 -8.88 16.85 5.28
N MET A 47 -8.11 15.79 5.00
CA MET A 47 -6.71 15.67 5.44
C MET A 47 -5.76 16.62 4.69
N GLY A 48 -6.20 17.22 3.59
CA GLY A 48 -5.39 18.06 2.70
C GLY A 48 -4.45 17.26 1.78
N GLN A 49 -4.35 15.95 2.00
CA GLN A 49 -3.50 15.01 1.25
C GLN A 49 -4.17 13.64 1.20
N ASN A 50 -4.07 12.95 0.07
CA ASN A 50 -4.44 11.53 -0.02
C ASN A 50 -3.31 10.68 0.58
N ILE A 51 -3.60 9.95 1.67
CA ILE A 51 -2.62 9.19 2.45
C ILE A 51 -3.06 7.72 2.58
N ALA A 52 -2.11 6.83 2.85
CA ALA A 52 -2.39 5.47 3.28
C ALA A 52 -2.15 5.31 4.79
N GLY A 53 -3.11 4.73 5.50
CA GLY A 53 -3.02 4.46 6.93
C GLY A 53 -4.38 4.46 7.62
N TRP A 54 -4.51 5.14 8.75
CA TRP A 54 -5.78 5.21 9.50
C TRP A 54 -5.93 6.55 10.21
N CYS A 55 -7.04 6.74 10.92
CA CYS A 55 -7.21 7.88 11.80
C CYS A 55 -7.09 7.52 13.28
N ARG A 56 -6.52 8.45 14.05
CA ARG A 56 -6.65 8.50 15.50
C ARG A 56 -7.84 9.37 15.86
N LEU A 57 -8.88 8.74 16.39
CA LEU A 57 -10.06 9.43 16.91
C LEU A 57 -9.84 9.79 18.37
N THR A 58 -10.21 11.02 18.72
CA THR A 58 -10.34 11.49 20.10
C THR A 58 -11.76 11.95 20.35
N VAL A 59 -12.47 11.31 21.28
CA VAL A 59 -13.91 11.50 21.48
C VAL A 59 -14.32 11.37 22.95
N GLU A 60 -15.39 12.04 23.36
CA GLU A 60 -15.97 11.92 24.69
C GLU A 60 -17.50 11.92 24.56
N GLY A 61 -18.18 11.03 25.25
CA GLY A 61 -19.64 10.92 25.16
C GLY A 61 -20.20 9.73 25.95
N PRO A 62 -21.52 9.50 25.88
CA PRO A 62 -22.17 8.43 26.62
C PRO A 62 -21.65 7.02 26.23
N ARG A 63 -21.68 6.10 27.19
CA ARG A 63 -21.41 4.66 26.96
C ARG A 63 -22.32 4.14 25.85
N ASN A 64 -21.78 3.27 25.00
CA ASN A 64 -22.45 2.66 23.85
C ASN A 64 -22.79 3.63 22.71
N THR A 65 -22.26 4.87 22.73
CA THR A 65 -22.32 5.73 21.54
C THR A 65 -21.46 5.11 20.45
N GLU A 66 -22.02 4.90 19.26
CA GLU A 66 -21.31 4.38 18.10
C GLU A 66 -20.81 5.54 17.23
N VAL A 67 -19.49 5.64 17.05
CA VAL A 67 -18.85 6.58 16.13
C VAL A 67 -18.29 5.81 14.95
N VAL A 68 -18.73 6.17 13.75
CA VAL A 68 -18.37 5.50 12.50
C VAL A 68 -17.53 6.44 11.63
N LEU A 69 -16.40 5.93 11.15
CA LEU A 69 -15.47 6.61 10.26
C LEU A 69 -15.49 5.91 8.90
N LYS A 70 -15.97 6.59 7.84
CA LYS A 70 -15.86 6.13 6.46
C LYS A 70 -14.75 6.86 5.73
N PHE A 71 -13.89 6.11 5.06
CA PHE A 71 -12.68 6.61 4.42
C PHE A 71 -12.87 6.67 2.90
N ALA A 72 -12.45 7.76 2.25
CA ALA A 72 -12.54 7.93 0.81
C ALA A 72 -11.44 8.84 0.24
N GLU A 73 -11.13 8.64 -1.04
CA GLU A 73 -10.18 9.50 -1.78
C GLU A 73 -10.85 10.76 -2.33
N ILE A 74 -12.15 10.70 -2.62
CA ILE A 74 -12.93 11.75 -3.28
C ILE A 74 -14.30 11.97 -2.62
N LEU A 75 -14.93 13.09 -2.95
CA LEU A 75 -16.26 13.46 -2.47
C LEU A 75 -17.30 13.41 -3.60
N TYR A 76 -18.56 13.20 -3.25
CA TYR A 76 -19.69 13.54 -4.12
C TYR A 76 -19.89 15.06 -4.18
N GLN A 77 -20.70 15.52 -5.14
CA GLN A 77 -21.05 16.95 -5.27
C GLN A 77 -21.78 17.51 -4.04
N ASP A 78 -22.47 16.66 -3.27
CA ASP A 78 -23.15 17.06 -2.04
C ASP A 78 -22.21 17.17 -0.81
N GLY A 79 -20.91 16.96 -1.01
CA GLY A 79 -19.88 17.02 0.02
C GLY A 79 -19.72 15.77 0.87
N THR A 80 -20.53 14.72 0.65
CA THR A 80 -20.35 13.43 1.34
C THR A 80 -19.25 12.59 0.68
N VAL A 81 -18.68 11.62 1.40
CA VAL A 81 -17.60 10.77 0.87
C VAL A 81 -18.08 9.82 -0.22
N ASN A 82 -17.28 9.67 -1.28
CA ASN A 82 -17.55 8.71 -2.36
C ASN A 82 -16.62 7.48 -2.22
N GLN A 83 -17.21 6.30 -2.05
CA GLN A 83 -16.51 5.02 -1.89
C GLN A 83 -16.70 4.05 -3.08
N GLU A 84 -17.26 4.51 -4.21
CA GLU A 84 -17.58 3.65 -5.36
C GLU A 84 -16.33 2.99 -5.95
N ASN A 85 -15.20 3.70 -5.96
CA ASN A 85 -13.94 3.18 -6.49
C ASN A 85 -13.27 2.14 -5.56
N LEU A 86 -13.76 1.96 -4.33
CA LEU A 86 -13.22 0.98 -3.37
C LEU A 86 -13.70 -0.45 -3.66
N ARG A 87 -14.64 -0.61 -4.59
CA ARG A 87 -15.28 -1.89 -4.95
C ARG A 87 -15.90 -2.55 -3.71
N THR A 88 -15.43 -3.73 -3.29
CA THR A 88 -15.96 -4.43 -2.10
C THR A 88 -15.25 -4.07 -0.80
N ALA A 89 -14.21 -3.23 -0.83
CA ALA A 89 -13.57 -2.75 0.39
C ALA A 89 -14.47 -1.72 1.07
N LYS A 90 -14.98 -2.06 2.26
CA LYS A 90 -15.87 -1.16 3.03
C LYS A 90 -15.17 0.10 3.54
N ALA A 91 -13.87 0.00 3.83
CA ALA A 91 -13.03 1.07 4.40
C ALA A 91 -13.80 1.89 5.46
N THR A 92 -14.29 1.21 6.49
CA THR A 92 -15.13 1.79 7.54
C THR A 92 -14.68 1.24 8.89
N ASP A 93 -14.38 2.14 9.82
CA ASP A 93 -14.03 1.79 11.20
C ASP A 93 -15.16 2.24 12.13
N THR A 94 -15.51 1.39 13.10
CA THR A 94 -16.55 1.67 14.08
C THR A 94 -15.97 1.59 15.49
N TYR A 95 -16.18 2.63 16.28
CA TYR A 95 -15.79 2.69 17.69
C TYR A 95 -17.02 2.85 18.58
N ILE A 96 -17.13 2.01 19.61
CA ILE A 96 -18.21 2.06 20.59
C ILE A 96 -17.64 2.58 21.90
N LEU A 97 -18.14 3.72 22.37
CA LEU A 97 -17.62 4.42 23.54
C LEU A 97 -17.86 3.63 24.83
N LYS A 98 -16.89 3.68 25.75
CA LYS A 98 -17.06 3.15 27.11
C LYS A 98 -17.73 4.14 28.07
N GLY A 99 -17.71 5.45 27.79
CA GLY A 99 -18.52 6.46 28.49
C GLY A 99 -17.99 6.95 29.83
N GLU A 100 -16.68 6.96 30.01
CA GLU A 100 -16.04 7.27 31.32
C GLU A 100 -15.26 8.59 31.32
N ALA A 101 -14.74 9.01 30.16
CA ALA A 101 -13.94 10.24 29.97
C ALA A 101 -13.66 10.43 28.46
N LYS A 102 -12.74 11.34 28.13
CA LYS A 102 -12.10 11.41 26.81
C LYS A 102 -11.39 10.10 26.45
N GLU A 103 -11.78 9.52 25.33
CA GLU A 103 -11.31 8.25 24.78
C GLU A 103 -10.45 8.51 23.53
N VAL A 104 -9.49 7.60 23.29
CA VAL A 104 -8.63 7.63 22.11
C VAL A 104 -8.71 6.27 21.43
N TYR A 105 -9.02 6.27 20.14
CA TYR A 105 -9.12 5.07 19.32
C TYR A 105 -8.18 5.16 18.12
N GLU A 106 -7.42 4.09 17.90
CA GLU A 106 -6.68 3.82 16.66
C GLU A 106 -6.90 2.34 16.29
N PRO A 107 -7.23 2.01 15.02
CA PRO A 107 -7.23 0.63 14.56
C PRO A 107 -5.81 0.06 14.55
N ARG A 108 -5.69 -1.27 14.66
CA ARG A 108 -4.40 -1.98 14.69
C ARG A 108 -4.21 -3.01 13.57
N PHE A 109 -5.31 -3.41 12.91
CA PHE A 109 -5.34 -4.54 11.97
C PHE A 109 -6.01 -4.18 10.64
N THR A 110 -6.01 -2.91 10.27
CA THR A 110 -6.49 -2.40 8.98
C THR A 110 -5.71 -1.15 8.57
N TYR A 111 -5.80 -0.79 7.30
CA TYR A 111 -5.41 0.51 6.78
C TYR A 111 -6.27 0.84 5.55
N HIS A 112 -6.34 2.12 5.21
CA HIS A 112 -7.17 2.68 4.14
C HIS A 112 -6.34 3.69 3.34
N GLY A 113 -6.61 3.83 2.05
CA GLY A 113 -6.16 4.97 1.25
C GLY A 113 -7.26 6.04 1.21
N PHE A 114 -6.97 7.25 1.68
CA PHE A 114 -7.98 8.31 1.82
C PHE A 114 -7.39 9.70 1.91
N ARG A 115 -8.19 10.68 1.47
CA ARG A 115 -8.04 12.11 1.81
C ARG A 115 -9.15 12.57 2.73
N TYR A 116 -10.35 12.01 2.58
CA TYR A 116 -11.54 12.44 3.27
C TYR A 116 -12.03 11.38 4.24
N VAL A 117 -12.51 11.83 5.40
CA VAL A 117 -13.10 10.95 6.42
C VAL A 117 -14.46 11.48 6.83
N GLN A 118 -15.51 10.72 6.53
CA GLN A 118 -16.84 11.01 7.02
C GLN A 118 -17.04 10.39 8.41
N VAL A 119 -17.39 11.23 9.38
CA VAL A 119 -17.67 10.84 10.75
C VAL A 119 -19.16 11.02 11.02
N THR A 120 -19.81 9.94 11.46
CA THR A 120 -21.21 9.92 11.90
C THR A 120 -21.32 9.38 13.32
N GLY A 121 -22.37 9.76 14.04
CA GLY A 121 -22.59 9.33 15.43
C GLY A 121 -21.68 10.01 16.46
N PHE A 122 -20.90 11.02 16.05
CA PHE A 122 -20.06 11.78 16.98
C PHE A 122 -20.93 12.52 18.01
N PRO A 123 -20.64 12.39 19.32
CA PRO A 123 -21.38 13.09 20.37
C PRO A 123 -21.13 14.60 20.30
N GLY A 124 -22.13 15.35 19.81
CA GLY A 124 -22.06 16.79 19.65
C GLY A 124 -21.45 17.23 18.31
N ARG A 125 -20.65 18.30 18.34
CA ARG A 125 -19.96 18.84 17.16
C ARG A 125 -18.45 18.57 17.27
N PRO A 126 -17.86 17.77 16.37
CA PRO A 126 -16.43 17.57 16.34
C PRO A 126 -15.67 18.82 15.86
N THR A 127 -14.37 18.83 16.14
CA THR A 127 -13.40 19.84 15.72
C THR A 127 -12.22 19.16 15.03
N LEU A 128 -11.36 19.94 14.35
CA LEU A 128 -10.13 19.41 13.74
C LEU A 128 -9.23 18.62 14.71
N LYS A 129 -9.31 18.90 16.02
CA LYS A 129 -8.52 18.21 17.05
C LYS A 129 -9.03 16.82 17.41
N ASN A 130 -10.23 16.45 16.94
CA ASN A 130 -10.83 15.16 17.25
C ASN A 130 -10.33 14.04 16.33
N LEU A 131 -9.62 14.37 15.25
CA LEU A 131 -9.13 13.40 14.28
C LEU A 131 -7.72 13.76 13.83
N GLU A 132 -6.83 12.78 13.80
CA GLU A 132 -5.50 12.89 13.20
C GLU A 132 -5.33 11.76 12.18
N GLY A 133 -4.82 12.06 10.99
CA GLY A 133 -4.37 11.07 10.03
C GLY A 133 -3.04 10.46 10.48
N ARG A 134 -2.91 9.14 10.41
CA ARG A 134 -1.69 8.38 10.67
C ARG A 134 -1.22 7.84 9.34
N VAL A 135 -0.13 8.39 8.80
CA VAL A 135 0.48 7.86 7.56
C VAL A 135 1.25 6.61 7.94
N VAL A 136 0.88 5.48 7.36
CA VAL A 136 1.43 4.17 7.70
C VAL A 136 2.00 3.54 6.45
N ARG A 137 3.24 3.05 6.56
CA ARG A 137 3.95 2.31 5.50
C ARG A 137 5.18 1.62 6.08
N SER A 138 5.80 0.74 5.31
CA SER A 138 7.18 0.30 5.51
C SER A 138 8.05 1.54 5.65
N ALA A 139 8.77 1.65 6.77
CA ALA A 139 9.48 2.85 7.19
C ALA A 139 10.81 3.05 6.44
N VAL A 140 10.78 2.91 5.10
CA VAL A 140 11.90 3.24 4.23
C VAL A 140 12.25 4.71 4.39
N GLU A 141 13.55 4.99 4.43
CA GLU A 141 14.10 6.32 4.61
C GLU A 141 13.95 7.13 3.32
N PRO A 142 13.45 8.38 3.35
CA PRO A 142 13.53 9.28 2.20
C PRO A 142 14.99 9.69 1.96
N VAL A 143 15.50 9.51 0.74
CA VAL A 143 16.90 9.81 0.36
C VAL A 143 17.02 10.82 -0.76
N GLY A 144 15.95 11.05 -1.51
CA GLY A 144 15.89 12.01 -2.60
C GLY A 144 15.14 13.28 -2.24
N LYS A 145 15.55 14.38 -2.88
CA LYS A 145 14.79 15.64 -2.92
C LYS A 145 14.92 16.26 -4.30
N PHE A 146 13.82 16.79 -4.82
CA PHE A 146 13.80 17.55 -6.06
C PHE A 146 13.05 18.86 -5.88
N THR A 147 13.58 19.93 -6.48
CA THR A 147 12.88 21.20 -6.66
C THR A 147 13.39 21.90 -7.90
N CYS A 148 12.53 22.64 -8.59
CA CYS A 148 12.89 23.49 -9.70
C CYS A 148 12.07 24.80 -9.67
N SER A 149 12.33 25.69 -10.63
CA SER A 149 11.63 26.99 -10.73
C SER A 149 10.17 26.88 -11.18
N ASN A 150 9.72 25.68 -11.58
CA ASN A 150 8.36 25.46 -12.05
C ASN A 150 7.51 24.78 -10.97
N ASP A 151 6.57 25.52 -10.40
CA ASP A 151 5.68 25.04 -9.33
C ASP A 151 4.82 23.84 -9.72
N LEU A 152 4.46 23.70 -11.00
CA LEU A 152 3.72 22.53 -11.47
C LEU A 152 4.58 21.27 -11.36
N LEU A 153 5.86 21.34 -11.77
CA LEU A 153 6.78 20.21 -11.68
C LEU A 153 7.08 19.84 -10.22
N ASN A 154 7.21 20.84 -9.35
CA ASN A 154 7.33 20.63 -7.90
C ASN A 154 6.11 19.89 -7.34
N LYS A 155 4.90 20.24 -7.78
CA LYS A 155 3.65 19.56 -7.37
C LYS A 155 3.57 18.14 -7.93
N ILE A 156 3.96 17.91 -9.18
CA ILE A 156 4.02 16.57 -9.77
C ILE A 156 4.96 15.68 -8.96
N HIS A 157 6.17 16.15 -8.67
CA HIS A 157 7.12 15.40 -7.85
C HIS A 157 6.57 15.10 -6.45
N LYS A 158 5.97 16.10 -5.79
CA LYS A 158 5.33 15.89 -4.48
C LYS A 158 4.25 14.80 -4.55
N ASN A 159 3.43 14.78 -5.60
CA ASN A 159 2.41 13.76 -5.78
C ASN A 159 3.04 12.38 -6.00
N ILE A 160 4.10 12.26 -6.80
CA ILE A 160 4.84 11.02 -7.01
C ILE A 160 5.33 10.45 -5.67
N VAL A 161 5.98 11.27 -4.84
CA VAL A 161 6.50 10.84 -3.53
C VAL A 161 5.37 10.36 -2.60
N TRP A 162 4.22 11.04 -2.59
CA TRP A 162 3.06 10.60 -1.82
C TRP A 162 2.45 9.30 -2.36
N THR A 163 2.31 9.18 -3.68
CA THR A 163 1.79 7.98 -4.33
C THR A 163 2.67 6.77 -4.02
N GLU A 164 4.00 6.90 -4.14
CA GLU A 164 4.92 5.83 -3.82
C GLU A 164 4.87 5.50 -2.33
N SER A 165 4.97 6.51 -1.45
CA SER A 165 4.85 6.34 0.01
C SER A 165 3.59 5.55 0.39
N ASN A 166 2.45 5.87 -0.20
CA ASN A 166 1.18 5.21 0.08
C ASN A 166 1.16 3.72 -0.32
N ASN A 167 2.01 3.30 -1.27
CA ASN A 167 2.04 1.96 -1.82
C ASN A 167 3.16 1.06 -1.24
N LEU A 168 3.87 1.50 -0.21
CA LEU A 168 4.93 0.71 0.43
C LEU A 168 4.42 -0.03 1.67
N HIS A 169 3.63 -1.07 1.50
CA HIS A 169 3.04 -1.85 2.60
C HIS A 169 3.59 -3.26 2.65
N SER A 170 4.85 -3.42 3.08
CA SER A 170 5.65 -4.67 3.06
C SER A 170 5.97 -5.26 1.68
N VAL A 171 5.22 -4.84 0.67
CA VAL A 171 5.37 -5.05 -0.77
C VAL A 171 5.00 -3.75 -1.48
N PRO A 172 5.52 -3.50 -2.69
CA PRO A 172 5.10 -2.36 -3.52
C PRO A 172 3.72 -2.65 -4.14
N THR A 173 2.66 -2.05 -3.62
CA THR A 173 1.28 -2.30 -4.09
C THR A 173 0.90 -1.49 -5.33
N ASP A 174 -0.12 -1.93 -6.06
CA ASP A 174 -0.78 -1.14 -7.11
C ASP A 174 -1.53 0.07 -6.53
N CYS A 175 -2.28 -0.17 -5.45
CA CYS A 175 -3.09 0.85 -4.83
C CYS A 175 -3.36 0.55 -3.33
N PRO A 176 -3.56 1.57 -2.48
CA PRO A 176 -3.72 1.36 -1.03
C PRO A 176 -5.18 1.25 -0.55
N GLN A 177 -6.16 1.59 -1.38
CA GLN A 177 -7.54 1.87 -0.96
C GLN A 177 -8.51 0.73 -1.21
N ARG A 178 -8.55 0.17 -2.43
CA ARG A 178 -9.61 -0.78 -2.85
C ARG A 178 -9.29 -2.21 -2.40
N ASN A 179 -10.18 -3.13 -2.73
CA ASN A 179 -10.07 -4.57 -2.44
C ASN A 179 -8.98 -5.31 -3.27
N GLU A 180 -7.80 -4.72 -3.42
CA GLU A 180 -6.72 -5.24 -4.25
C GLU A 180 -5.39 -5.23 -3.49
N ARG A 181 -4.64 -4.11 -3.51
CA ARG A 181 -3.43 -3.92 -2.68
C ARG A 181 -2.40 -5.02 -2.92
N MET A 182 -2.22 -5.39 -4.19
CA MET A 182 -1.39 -6.51 -4.60
C MET A 182 -0.04 -6.01 -5.11
N GLY A 183 1.01 -6.79 -4.91
CA GLY A 183 2.32 -6.51 -5.48
C GLY A 183 2.37 -6.87 -6.95
N TRP A 184 1.74 -6.07 -7.80
CA TRP A 184 1.73 -6.27 -9.26
C TRP A 184 3.10 -5.97 -9.86
N LEU A 185 3.65 -6.91 -10.62
CA LEU A 185 5.01 -6.79 -11.15
C LEU A 185 5.08 -5.79 -12.30
N ASN A 186 4.04 -5.72 -13.14
CA ASN A 186 3.99 -4.80 -14.28
C ASN A 186 4.02 -3.34 -13.79
N ASP A 187 3.21 -2.98 -12.79
CA ASP A 187 3.18 -1.63 -12.20
C ASP A 187 4.56 -1.14 -11.77
N VAL A 188 5.36 -2.03 -11.18
CA VAL A 188 6.68 -1.68 -10.67
C VAL A 188 7.72 -1.51 -11.79
N THR A 189 7.47 -2.00 -13.01
CA THR A 189 8.38 -1.80 -14.15
C THR A 189 8.63 -0.32 -14.46
N VAL A 190 7.58 0.51 -14.35
CA VAL A 190 7.63 1.93 -14.71
C VAL A 190 7.95 2.86 -13.55
N ARG A 191 7.92 2.35 -12.31
CA ARG A 191 8.14 3.16 -11.10
C ARG A 191 9.32 2.71 -10.23
N ALA A 192 9.93 1.55 -10.48
CA ALA A 192 11.05 1.05 -9.66
C ALA A 192 12.20 2.07 -9.52
N GLU A 193 12.55 2.73 -10.62
CA GLU A 193 13.64 3.71 -10.64
C GLU A 193 13.28 4.99 -9.86
N GLU A 194 12.07 5.53 -10.06
CA GLU A 194 11.56 6.67 -9.32
C GLU A 194 11.59 6.43 -7.80
N ALA A 195 11.15 5.24 -7.36
CA ALA A 195 11.13 4.90 -5.95
C ALA A 195 12.54 4.86 -5.34
N ILE A 196 13.55 4.41 -6.11
CA ILE A 196 14.97 4.39 -5.70
C ILE A 196 15.53 5.81 -5.56
N TYR A 197 15.17 6.73 -6.46
CA TYR A 197 15.59 8.13 -6.32
C TYR A 197 15.02 8.76 -5.05
N ASN A 198 13.79 8.42 -4.67
CA ASN A 198 13.07 9.06 -3.57
C ASN A 198 13.32 8.41 -2.21
N PHE A 199 13.44 7.08 -2.15
CA PHE A 199 13.52 6.29 -0.93
C PHE A 199 14.67 5.27 -0.96
N ASN A 200 15.20 4.93 0.21
CA ASN A 200 16.15 3.83 0.36
C ASN A 200 15.42 2.49 0.21
N MET A 201 15.35 2.00 -1.02
CA MET A 201 14.56 0.83 -1.39
C MET A 201 15.32 -0.50 -1.29
N VAL A 202 16.63 -0.47 -1.00
CA VAL A 202 17.52 -1.65 -1.09
C VAL A 202 16.97 -2.86 -0.34
N ARG A 203 16.47 -2.66 0.89
CA ARG A 203 15.98 -3.76 1.73
C ARG A 203 14.60 -4.26 1.30
N LEU A 204 13.69 -3.33 0.99
CA LEU A 204 12.34 -3.67 0.55
C LEU A 204 12.39 -4.45 -0.76
N TYR A 205 13.14 -3.98 -1.76
CA TYR A 205 13.28 -4.67 -3.04
C TYR A 205 14.06 -5.97 -2.91
N THR A 206 15.13 -6.05 -2.11
CA THR A 206 15.81 -7.33 -1.84
C THR A 206 14.87 -8.37 -1.25
N LYS A 207 13.98 -7.97 -0.31
CA LYS A 207 12.97 -8.87 0.23
C LYS A 207 11.94 -9.24 -0.83
N TRP A 208 11.43 -8.28 -1.60
CA TRP A 208 10.37 -8.53 -2.56
C TRP A 208 10.83 -9.39 -3.75
N LEU A 209 12.08 -9.25 -4.21
CA LEU A 209 12.70 -10.16 -5.18
C LEU A 209 12.67 -11.63 -4.71
N LYS A 210 12.77 -11.88 -3.40
CA LYS A 210 12.63 -13.23 -2.85
C LYS A 210 11.17 -13.69 -2.90
N ASP A 211 10.21 -12.80 -2.68
CA ASP A 211 8.78 -13.12 -2.86
C ASP A 211 8.48 -13.46 -4.33
N ILE A 212 9.05 -12.73 -5.29
CA ILE A 212 8.94 -13.01 -6.74
C ILE A 212 9.52 -14.39 -7.04
N ARG A 213 10.74 -14.68 -6.57
CA ARG A 213 11.38 -15.99 -6.75
C ARG A 213 10.55 -17.12 -6.11
N ASP A 214 9.97 -16.89 -4.95
CA ASP A 214 9.16 -17.89 -4.25
C ASP A 214 7.81 -18.12 -4.96
N ALA A 215 7.27 -17.09 -5.64
CA ALA A 215 6.10 -17.17 -6.50
C ALA A 215 6.40 -17.73 -7.92
N GLN A 216 7.65 -17.73 -8.38
CA GLN A 216 8.04 -18.26 -9.69
C GLN A 216 7.83 -19.79 -9.78
N ASP A 217 7.30 -20.26 -10.90
CA ASP A 217 7.18 -21.71 -11.17
C ASP A 217 8.55 -22.37 -11.29
N LYS A 218 8.80 -23.40 -10.47
CA LYS A 218 10.10 -24.08 -10.40
C LYS A 218 10.36 -25.04 -11.56
N LYS A 219 9.32 -25.45 -12.29
CA LYS A 219 9.42 -26.37 -13.43
C LYS A 219 9.53 -25.63 -14.74
N THR A 220 8.71 -24.60 -14.93
CA THR A 220 8.64 -23.89 -16.22
C THR A 220 9.42 -22.59 -16.25
N GLY A 221 9.69 -21.97 -15.09
CA GLY A 221 10.31 -20.65 -15.01
C GLY A 221 9.31 -19.49 -15.11
N ALA A 222 8.03 -19.79 -15.32
CA ALA A 222 6.97 -18.80 -15.42
C ALA A 222 6.87 -17.92 -14.16
N ILE A 223 6.85 -16.61 -14.37
CA ILE A 223 6.55 -15.60 -13.35
C ILE A 223 5.04 -15.37 -13.30
N ALA A 224 4.52 -15.03 -12.12
CA ALA A 224 3.12 -14.67 -11.93
C ALA A 224 2.96 -13.15 -11.93
N ASP A 225 1.75 -12.66 -12.23
CA ASP A 225 1.48 -11.21 -12.27
C ASP A 225 1.71 -10.48 -10.93
N THR A 226 1.52 -11.20 -9.81
CA THR A 226 1.69 -10.64 -8.46
C THR A 226 2.64 -11.45 -7.60
N ALA A 227 3.39 -10.76 -6.76
CA ALA A 227 4.21 -11.34 -5.71
C ALA A 227 3.97 -10.67 -4.34
N PRO A 228 3.67 -11.43 -3.27
CA PRO A 228 3.29 -12.84 -3.27
C PRO A 228 2.04 -13.12 -4.12
N PHE A 229 2.00 -14.29 -4.77
CA PHE A 229 0.87 -14.60 -5.66
C PHE A 229 -0.41 -14.89 -4.87
N ARG A 230 -1.42 -14.06 -5.14
CA ARG A 230 -2.80 -14.20 -4.65
C ARG A 230 -3.84 -13.85 -5.70
N TRP A 231 -3.47 -13.01 -6.66
CA TRP A 231 -4.35 -12.48 -7.69
C TRP A 231 -3.62 -12.36 -9.04
N GLY A 232 -4.36 -12.30 -10.13
CA GLY A 232 -3.80 -12.24 -11.48
C GLY A 232 -3.47 -13.62 -12.04
N SER A 233 -2.69 -13.64 -13.11
CA SER A 233 -2.36 -14.81 -13.91
C SER A 233 -1.02 -15.42 -13.51
N ARG A 234 -0.89 -16.71 -13.82
CA ARG A 234 0.36 -17.48 -13.69
C ARG A 234 0.39 -18.55 -14.80
N PRO A 235 1.15 -18.36 -15.90
CA PRO A 235 2.07 -17.25 -16.15
C PRO A 235 1.37 -15.89 -16.21
N GLY A 236 2.07 -14.86 -15.76
CA GLY A 236 1.68 -13.47 -15.90
C GLY A 236 2.00 -12.89 -17.27
N ASP A 237 1.82 -11.58 -17.39
CA ASP A 237 2.22 -10.80 -18.56
C ASP A 237 3.75 -10.91 -18.78
N PRO A 238 4.24 -10.94 -20.03
CA PRO A 238 5.68 -10.91 -20.31
C PRO A 238 6.38 -9.64 -19.81
N VAL A 239 5.64 -8.55 -19.55
CA VAL A 239 6.15 -7.32 -18.96
C VAL A 239 6.12 -7.42 -17.43
N ASP A 240 7.31 -7.64 -16.85
CA ASP A 240 7.49 -7.76 -15.40
C ASP A 240 8.78 -7.04 -14.91
N CYS A 241 8.83 -6.71 -13.63
CA CYS A 241 9.92 -5.94 -13.04
C CYS A 241 11.09 -6.76 -12.49
N TYR A 242 11.09 -8.10 -12.61
CA TYR A 242 12.06 -8.95 -11.92
C TYR A 242 13.51 -8.65 -12.32
N LEU A 243 13.76 -8.59 -13.63
CA LEU A 243 15.08 -8.22 -14.16
C LEU A 243 15.42 -6.76 -13.84
N PHE A 244 14.47 -5.84 -14.00
CA PHE A 244 14.69 -4.41 -13.79
C PHE A 244 15.10 -4.10 -12.36
N ILE A 245 14.44 -4.68 -11.36
CA ILE A 245 14.79 -4.43 -9.95
C ILE A 245 16.16 -5.01 -9.61
N VAL A 246 16.48 -6.22 -10.08
CA VAL A 246 17.82 -6.81 -9.88
C VAL A 246 18.89 -5.90 -10.50
N TRP A 247 18.65 -5.42 -11.71
CA TRP A 247 19.55 -4.51 -12.40
C TRP A 247 19.68 -3.16 -11.69
N HIS A 248 18.57 -2.56 -11.26
CA HIS A 248 18.59 -1.28 -10.54
C HIS A 248 19.29 -1.40 -9.18
N LEU A 249 19.09 -2.48 -8.44
CA LEU A 249 19.82 -2.69 -7.18
C LEU A 249 21.33 -2.79 -7.40
N TYR A 250 21.76 -3.41 -8.49
CA TYR A 250 23.18 -3.38 -8.89
C TYR A 250 23.63 -1.97 -9.30
N GLN A 251 22.88 -1.27 -10.15
CA GLN A 251 23.29 0.04 -10.70
C GLN A 251 23.33 1.14 -9.64
N TYR A 252 22.32 1.20 -8.76
CA TYR A 252 22.14 2.31 -7.83
C TYR A 252 22.71 2.03 -6.42
N TYR A 253 22.89 0.76 -6.06
CA TYR A 253 23.38 0.36 -4.73
C TYR A 253 24.63 -0.54 -4.78
N GLU A 254 25.18 -0.80 -5.97
CA GLU A 254 26.35 -1.65 -6.18
C GLU A 254 26.23 -3.08 -5.62
N ASP A 255 25.00 -3.57 -5.42
CA ASP A 255 24.77 -4.89 -4.80
C ASP A 255 24.96 -6.02 -5.82
N ARG A 256 26.20 -6.46 -6.04
CA ARG A 256 26.52 -7.58 -6.92
C ARG A 256 25.88 -8.91 -6.48
N ARG A 257 25.60 -9.08 -5.19
CA ARG A 257 25.05 -10.34 -4.66
C ARG A 257 23.64 -10.59 -5.20
N ILE A 258 22.89 -9.54 -5.50
CA ILE A 258 21.53 -9.68 -6.03
C ILE A 258 21.53 -10.27 -7.44
N LEU A 259 22.54 -9.96 -8.25
CA LEU A 259 22.75 -10.58 -9.56
C LEU A 259 23.01 -12.07 -9.41
N GLU A 260 23.92 -12.45 -8.52
CA GLU A 260 24.27 -13.85 -8.25
C GLU A 260 23.08 -14.65 -7.70
N GLU A 261 22.32 -14.09 -6.74
CA GLU A 261 21.18 -14.76 -6.11
C GLU A 261 20.02 -14.98 -7.10
N HIS A 262 19.80 -14.04 -8.04
CA HIS A 262 18.63 -14.05 -8.91
C HIS A 262 18.92 -14.47 -10.36
N TYR A 263 20.18 -14.62 -10.77
CA TYR A 263 20.55 -14.97 -12.14
C TYR A 263 19.81 -16.20 -12.67
N GLN A 264 19.76 -17.29 -11.88
CA GLN A 264 19.09 -18.52 -12.31
C GLN A 264 17.58 -18.34 -12.47
N GLY A 265 16.94 -17.52 -11.62
CA GLY A 265 15.52 -17.22 -11.74
C GLY A 265 15.22 -16.42 -12.99
N ILE A 266 16.02 -15.39 -13.27
CA ILE A 266 15.90 -14.56 -14.48
C ILE A 266 16.15 -15.41 -15.73
N LYS A 267 17.21 -16.23 -15.74
CA LYS A 267 17.52 -17.11 -16.86
C LYS A 267 16.34 -18.04 -17.16
N HIS A 268 15.76 -18.65 -16.13
CA HIS A 268 14.62 -19.56 -16.31
C HIS A 268 13.38 -18.85 -16.84
N TRP A 269 13.15 -17.59 -16.46
CA TRP A 269 12.10 -16.77 -17.03
C TRP A 269 12.33 -16.45 -18.51
N VAL A 270 13.56 -16.09 -18.89
CA VAL A 270 13.91 -15.85 -20.30
C VAL A 270 13.78 -17.14 -21.12
N ASP A 271 14.23 -18.28 -20.59
CA ASP A 271 14.06 -19.59 -21.23
C ASP A 271 12.56 -19.90 -21.41
N PHE A 272 11.73 -19.64 -20.39
CA PHE A 272 10.27 -19.77 -20.47
C PHE A 272 9.70 -18.94 -21.60
N LEU A 273 10.01 -17.64 -21.65
CA LEU A 273 9.56 -16.75 -22.73
C LEU A 273 10.00 -17.26 -24.10
N GLY A 274 11.21 -17.82 -24.21
CA GLY A 274 11.69 -18.49 -25.42
C GLY A 274 10.81 -19.66 -25.87
N THR A 275 10.23 -20.43 -24.93
CA THR A 275 9.26 -21.49 -25.26
C THR A 275 7.90 -20.96 -25.71
N GLN A 276 7.56 -19.73 -25.33
CA GLN A 276 6.30 -19.08 -25.71
C GLN A 276 6.41 -18.28 -27.01
N ALA A 277 7.62 -17.98 -27.47
CA ALA A 277 7.88 -17.19 -28.66
C ALA A 277 7.55 -17.97 -29.93
N LYS A 278 6.91 -17.28 -30.89
CA LYS A 278 6.73 -17.75 -32.27
C LYS A 278 7.54 -16.84 -33.18
N ASP A 279 8.44 -17.42 -33.98
CA ASP A 279 9.34 -16.68 -34.86
C ASP A 279 10.12 -15.58 -34.11
N TYR A 280 10.57 -15.90 -32.88
CA TYR A 280 11.27 -14.99 -31.94
C TYR A 280 10.44 -13.81 -31.41
N ILE A 281 9.11 -13.86 -31.55
CA ILE A 281 8.19 -12.83 -31.06
C ILE A 281 7.24 -13.46 -30.04
N ILE A 282 7.06 -12.81 -28.89
CA ILE A 282 6.04 -13.20 -27.92
C ILE A 282 4.67 -12.81 -28.49
N PRO A 283 3.76 -13.77 -28.77
CA PRO A 283 2.51 -13.49 -29.47
C PRO A 283 1.39 -13.03 -28.53
N TYR A 284 1.68 -12.82 -27.25
CA TYR A 284 0.67 -12.51 -26.23
C TYR A 284 1.11 -11.38 -25.30
N THR A 285 0.11 -10.67 -24.80
CA THR A 285 0.17 -9.78 -23.65
C THR A 285 -1.20 -9.87 -22.97
N LEU A 286 -1.22 -9.72 -21.65
CA LEU A 286 -2.43 -9.69 -20.85
C LEU A 286 -2.90 -8.24 -20.66
N TYR A 287 -1.96 -7.30 -20.52
CA TYR A 287 -2.24 -5.90 -20.18
C TYR A 287 -1.70 -4.91 -21.21
N GLY A 288 -0.48 -5.13 -21.71
CA GLY A 288 0.16 -4.27 -22.71
C GLY A 288 0.49 -2.89 -22.15
N ASP A 289 0.19 -1.85 -22.94
CA ASP A 289 0.34 -0.44 -22.55
C ASP A 289 -0.82 0.00 -21.64
N TRP A 290 -0.87 -0.58 -20.45
CA TRP A 290 -1.97 -0.46 -19.51
C TRP A 290 -1.97 0.90 -18.80
N CYS A 291 -3.17 1.50 -18.65
CA CYS A 291 -3.42 2.81 -18.06
C CYS A 291 -3.65 2.78 -16.54
#